data_AF-A0A1B3MNY3-F1
#
_entry.id   AF-A0A1B3MNY3-F1
#
_cell.length_a   1.000
_cell.length_b   1.000
_cell.length_c   1.000
_cell.angle_alpha   90.00
_cell.angle_beta   90.00
_cell.angle_gamma   90.00
#
_symmetry.space_group_name_H-M   'P 1'
#
loop_
_entity.id
_entity.type
_entity.pdbx_description
1 polymer ?
#
loop_
_entity_poly.entity_id
_entity_poly.type
_entity_poly.pdbx_seq_one_letter_code
_entity_poly.pdbx_strand_id
1 'polypeptide(L)'
;MPSDQIANPAQSALEGQQLRDELIRSSRHSPLATIVTDARAENVIIAVNDAFERLSGYAESEVIGQNCRLLSGAATCPKSRALLRQAIKAGRPAIVTLVNYRKDGQAFHNAVMIAPVHDEAGLLTFFIGTQLRVDGEVQDAGTAKAKLAVLTPQQLKVLEQMARGTRHAEIAENLGLSIKTIKMHRGALVHRLGVQTSTEAIRIAIEAGL
;
A
#
# COMPACT_ATOMS: atom_id res chain seq x y z
N MET A 1 -32.81 6.66 20.24
CA MET A 1 -31.45 6.84 20.81
C MET A 1 -30.60 5.69 20.32
N PRO A 2 -29.64 5.87 19.39
CA PRO A 2 -28.69 4.82 19.10
C PRO A 2 -27.73 4.72 20.28
N SER A 3 -27.70 3.55 20.90
CA SER A 3 -26.73 3.17 21.93
C SER A 3 -25.34 3.13 21.32
N ASP A 4 -24.50 4.13 21.65
CA ASP A 4 -23.07 4.09 21.40
C ASP A 4 -22.47 2.89 22.15
N GLN A 5 -22.27 1.78 21.43
CA GLN A 5 -21.45 0.68 21.90
C GLN A 5 -20.00 1.19 21.89
N ILE A 6 -19.51 1.64 23.05
CA ILE A 6 -18.08 1.84 23.27
C ILE A 6 -17.43 0.48 23.08
N ALA A 7 -16.72 0.29 21.97
CA ALA A 7 -16.01 -0.94 21.67
C ALA A 7 -15.09 -1.31 22.85
N ASN A 8 -15.15 -2.57 23.29
CA ASN A 8 -14.33 -3.08 24.38
C ASN A 8 -12.83 -2.95 24.02
N PRO A 9 -12.00 -2.28 24.85
CA PRO A 9 -10.58 -2.09 24.57
C PRO A 9 -9.81 -3.39 24.27
N ALA A 10 -10.16 -4.49 24.94
CA ALA A 10 -9.51 -5.78 24.72
C ALA A 10 -9.84 -6.38 23.34
N GLN A 11 -11.05 -6.14 22.85
CA GLN A 11 -11.51 -6.63 21.55
C GLN A 11 -10.85 -5.82 20.42
N SER A 12 -10.80 -4.50 20.56
CA SER A 12 -10.10 -3.62 19.61
C SER A 12 -8.59 -3.94 19.51
N ALA A 13 -7.95 -4.26 20.63
CA ALA A 13 -6.54 -4.68 20.64
C ALA A 13 -6.33 -6.00 19.89
N LEU A 14 -7.22 -6.98 20.08
CA LEU A 14 -7.16 -8.28 19.39
C LEU A 14 -7.37 -8.14 17.88
N GLU A 15 -8.35 -7.34 17.46
CA GLU A 15 -8.63 -7.06 16.05
C GLU A 15 -7.44 -6.36 15.37
N GLY A 16 -6.83 -5.38 16.05
CA GLY A 16 -5.61 -4.72 15.55
C GLY A 16 -4.43 -5.68 15.40
N GLN A 17 -4.27 -6.63 16.32
CA GLN A 17 -3.24 -7.67 16.24
C GLN A 17 -3.49 -8.62 15.07
N GLN A 18 -4.73 -9.07 14.87
CA GLN A 18 -5.10 -9.95 13.75
C GLN A 18 -4.86 -9.28 12.40
N LEU A 19 -5.25 -8.02 12.25
CA LEU A 19 -5.00 -7.23 11.04
C LEU A 19 -3.50 -7.11 10.76
N ARG A 20 -2.71 -6.82 11.80
CA ARG A 20 -1.25 -6.75 11.70
C ARG A 20 -0.67 -8.06 11.18
N ASP A 21 -1.05 -9.18 11.79
CA ASP A 21 -0.50 -10.50 11.45
C ASP A 21 -0.93 -10.94 10.04
N GLU A 22 -2.17 -10.65 9.62
CA GLU A 22 -2.62 -10.88 8.26
C GLU A 22 -1.83 -10.05 7.24
N LEU A 23 -1.60 -8.77 7.53
CA LEU A 23 -0.85 -7.87 6.65
C LEU A 23 0.60 -8.31 6.48
N ILE A 24 1.26 -8.69 7.58
CA ILE A 24 2.63 -9.22 7.56
C ILE A 24 2.68 -10.55 6.80
N ARG A 25 1.72 -11.45 7.02
CA ARG A 25 1.66 -12.71 6.29
C ARG A 25 1.47 -12.47 4.79
N SER A 26 0.59 -11.56 4.41
CA SER A 26 0.34 -11.21 3.01
C SER A 26 1.57 -10.59 2.34
N SER A 27 2.26 -9.66 3.01
CA SER A 27 3.45 -9.00 2.46
C SER A 27 4.59 -9.97 2.16
N ARG A 28 4.75 -11.02 2.99
CA ARG A 28 5.78 -12.06 2.80
C ARG A 28 5.60 -12.87 1.51
N HIS A 29 4.38 -12.99 0.99
CA HIS A 29 4.12 -13.72 -0.24
C HIS A 29 4.28 -12.86 -1.50
N SER A 30 4.26 -11.53 -1.37
CA SER A 30 4.35 -10.64 -2.53
C SER A 30 5.69 -10.77 -3.26
N PRO A 31 5.71 -10.81 -4.60
CA PRO A 31 6.95 -10.79 -5.37
C PRO A 31 7.63 -9.41 -5.35
N LEU A 32 6.91 -8.35 -4.97
CA LEU A 32 7.45 -7.00 -4.88
C LEU A 32 8.15 -6.78 -3.54
N ALA A 33 9.22 -5.98 -3.53
CA ALA A 33 9.81 -5.49 -2.30
C ALA A 33 8.75 -4.72 -1.52
N THR A 34 8.40 -5.22 -0.33
CA THR A 34 7.25 -4.75 0.44
C THR A 34 7.65 -4.44 1.87
N ILE A 35 7.11 -3.34 2.39
CA ILE A 35 7.29 -2.85 3.75
C ILE A 35 5.91 -2.66 4.37
N VAL A 36 5.78 -3.00 5.65
CA VAL A 36 4.62 -2.66 6.47
C VAL A 36 5.07 -1.70 7.58
N THR A 37 4.36 -0.60 7.75
CA THR A 37 4.66 0.40 8.79
C THR A 37 3.44 0.67 9.69
N ASP A 38 3.68 0.94 10.97
CA ASP A 38 2.62 1.38 11.90
C ASP A 38 2.34 2.88 11.75
N ALA A 39 1.14 3.22 11.28
CA ALA A 39 0.74 4.60 11.02
C ALA A 39 0.62 5.43 12.32
N ARG A 40 0.41 4.77 13.46
CA ARG A 40 0.21 5.39 14.78
C ARG A 40 1.55 5.65 15.49
N ALA A 41 2.62 5.02 15.03
CA ALA A 41 3.97 5.17 15.57
C ALA A 41 4.90 5.81 14.51
N GLU A 42 4.52 6.97 13.98
CA GLU A 42 5.32 7.74 13.00
C GLU A 42 5.79 6.96 11.75
N ASN A 43 5.03 5.94 11.34
CA ASN A 43 5.37 5.06 10.22
C ASN A 43 6.71 4.34 10.44
N VAL A 44 6.95 3.85 11.66
CA VAL A 44 8.03 2.88 11.91
C VAL A 44 7.72 1.56 11.21
N ILE A 45 8.77 0.95 10.66
CA ILE A 45 8.71 -0.33 9.98
C ILE A 45 8.45 -1.43 11.01
N ILE A 46 7.45 -2.27 10.75
CA ILE A 46 7.09 -3.41 11.59
C ILE A 46 7.29 -4.75 10.89
N ALA A 47 7.45 -4.75 9.58
CA ALA A 47 7.84 -5.91 8.79
C ALA A 47 8.38 -5.49 7.41
N VAL A 48 9.26 -6.32 6.86
CA VAL A 48 9.67 -6.29 5.45
C VAL A 48 9.67 -7.72 4.89
N ASN A 49 9.70 -7.87 3.58
CA ASN A 49 9.85 -9.18 2.95
C ASN A 49 11.23 -9.38 2.31
N ASP A 50 11.55 -10.61 1.93
CA ASP A 50 12.85 -10.96 1.35
C ASP A 50 13.16 -10.18 0.07
N ALA A 51 12.13 -9.79 -0.69
CA ALA A 51 12.30 -8.96 -1.88
C ALA A 51 12.82 -7.56 -1.52
N PHE A 52 12.37 -6.99 -0.39
CA PHE A 52 12.91 -5.75 0.14
C PHE A 52 14.37 -5.89 0.56
N GLU A 53 14.73 -6.99 1.24
CA GLU A 53 16.11 -7.22 1.65
C GLU A 53 17.04 -7.33 0.44
N ARG A 54 16.65 -8.08 -0.59
CA ARG A 54 17.42 -8.18 -1.85
C ARG A 54 17.57 -6.82 -2.55
N LEU A 55 16.50 -6.03 -2.59
CA LEU A 55 16.47 -4.73 -3.27
C LEU A 55 17.26 -3.65 -2.52
N SER A 56 17.21 -3.63 -1.19
CA SER A 56 17.80 -2.58 -0.38
C SER A 56 19.18 -2.96 0.18
N GLY A 57 19.45 -4.25 0.35
CA GLY A 57 20.63 -4.78 1.03
C GLY A 57 20.55 -4.74 2.56
N TYR A 58 19.45 -4.25 3.14
CA TYR A 58 19.22 -4.28 4.58
C TYR A 58 18.46 -5.54 4.98
N ALA A 59 18.89 -6.20 6.06
CA ALA A 59 18.12 -7.29 6.66
C ALA A 59 16.92 -6.75 7.45
N GLU A 60 15.86 -7.54 7.62
CA GLU A 60 14.68 -7.18 8.42
C GLU A 60 15.08 -6.68 9.81
N SER A 61 15.96 -7.41 10.51
CA SER A 61 16.44 -7.07 11.85
C SER A 61 17.12 -5.70 11.94
N GLU A 62 17.62 -5.17 10.82
CA GLU A 62 18.28 -3.86 10.77
C GLU A 62 17.29 -2.73 10.59
N VAL A 63 16.10 -2.98 10.03
CA VAL A 63 15.14 -1.93 9.65
C VAL A 63 13.90 -1.88 10.54
N ILE A 64 13.57 -2.95 11.27
CA ILE A 64 12.46 -2.94 12.23
C ILE A 64 12.63 -1.80 13.24
N GLY A 65 11.55 -1.06 13.49
CA GLY A 65 11.52 0.10 14.39
C GLY A 65 12.07 1.39 13.78
N GLN A 66 12.66 1.33 12.58
CA GLN A 66 13.14 2.52 11.89
C GLN A 66 12.07 3.09 10.95
N ASN A 67 12.25 4.34 10.54
CA ASN A 67 11.46 4.89 9.44
C ASN A 67 12.16 4.64 8.11
N CYS A 68 11.38 4.32 7.06
CA CYS A 68 11.91 4.01 5.72
C CYS A 68 12.71 5.15 5.05
N ARG A 69 12.75 6.35 5.65
CA ARG A 69 13.68 7.43 5.24
C ARG A 69 15.16 7.02 5.25
N LEU A 70 15.52 5.90 5.88
CA LEU A 70 16.86 5.30 5.83
C LEU A 70 17.37 5.04 4.40
N LEU A 71 16.47 4.86 3.43
CA LEU A 71 16.82 4.71 2.01
C LEU A 71 17.08 6.04 1.29
N SER A 72 16.87 7.17 1.96
CA SER A 72 17.12 8.50 1.37
C SER A 72 18.60 8.86 1.47
N GLY A 73 19.11 9.61 0.50
CA GLY A 73 20.47 10.14 0.49
C GLY A 73 20.59 11.45 -0.28
N ALA A 74 21.80 11.80 -0.70
CA ALA A 74 22.12 13.12 -1.23
C ALA A 74 21.29 13.50 -2.48
N ALA A 75 21.08 12.56 -3.41
CA ALA A 75 20.31 12.81 -4.63
C ALA A 75 18.78 12.63 -4.45
N THR A 76 18.31 12.32 -3.24
CA THR A 76 16.88 12.14 -3.00
C THR A 76 16.16 13.49 -3.05
N CYS A 77 15.36 13.69 -4.10
CA CYS A 77 14.62 14.94 -4.32
C CYS A 77 13.69 15.30 -3.14
N PRO A 78 13.86 16.50 -2.53
CA PRO A 78 12.99 16.95 -1.45
C PRO A 78 11.51 17.08 -1.85
N LYS A 79 11.24 17.45 -3.11
CA LYS A 79 9.86 17.55 -3.64
C LYS A 79 9.18 16.19 -3.68
N SER A 80 9.86 15.16 -4.20
CA SER A 80 9.34 13.78 -4.21
C SER A 80 9.05 13.27 -2.80
N ARG A 81 9.93 13.56 -1.83
CA ARG A 81 9.70 13.23 -0.41
C ARG A 81 8.49 13.98 0.18
N ALA A 82 8.30 15.24 -0.20
CA ALA A 82 7.16 16.03 0.25
C ALA A 82 5.83 15.44 -0.26
N LEU A 83 5.78 14.96 -1.51
CA LEU A 83 4.61 14.28 -2.07
C LEU A 83 4.24 13.03 -1.27
N LEU A 84 5.21 12.18 -0.94
CA LEU A 84 4.97 11.01 -0.09
C LEU A 84 4.46 11.42 1.30
N ARG A 85 5.07 12.44 1.91
CA ARG A 85 4.63 12.95 3.22
C ARG A 85 3.19 13.47 3.18
N GLN A 86 2.82 14.19 2.13
CA GLN A 86 1.45 14.68 1.94
C GLN A 86 0.45 13.52 1.80
N ALA A 87 0.79 12.50 1.01
CA ALA A 87 -0.06 11.32 0.84
C ALA A 87 -0.22 10.52 2.14
N ILE A 88 0.86 10.33 2.92
CA ILE A 88 0.81 9.71 4.26
C ILE A 88 -0.10 10.53 5.18
N LYS A 89 0.09 11.86 5.24
CA LYS A 89 -0.73 12.74 6.10
C LYS A 89 -2.21 12.71 5.71
N ALA A 90 -2.49 12.61 4.41
CA ALA A 90 -3.85 12.54 3.90
C ALA A 90 -4.45 11.12 3.93
N GLY A 91 -3.70 10.11 4.37
CA GLY A 91 -4.19 8.72 4.43
C GLY A 91 -4.62 8.20 3.07
N ARG A 92 -3.90 8.53 1.98
CA ARG A 92 -4.24 8.15 0.61
C ARG A 92 -3.11 7.39 -0.09
N PRO A 93 -3.44 6.51 -1.05
CA PRO A 93 -2.43 5.93 -1.91
C PRO A 93 -1.66 6.97 -2.72
N ALA A 94 -0.40 6.66 -3.02
CA ALA A 94 0.43 7.43 -3.93
C ALA A 94 1.54 6.57 -4.52
N ILE A 95 1.96 6.90 -5.74
CA ILE A 95 3.21 6.43 -6.35
C ILE A 95 4.11 7.63 -6.59
N VAL A 96 5.37 7.52 -6.19
CA VAL A 96 6.39 8.53 -6.44
C VAL A 96 7.67 7.84 -6.87
N THR A 97 8.30 8.33 -7.92
CA THR A 97 9.65 7.90 -8.29
C THR A 97 10.68 8.84 -7.66
N LEU A 98 11.66 8.27 -6.97
CA LEU A 98 12.73 9.01 -6.32
C LEU A 98 14.03 8.19 -6.29
N VAL A 99 15.16 8.87 -6.16
CA VAL A 99 16.43 8.19 -5.92
C VAL A 99 16.48 7.71 -4.48
N ASN A 100 16.73 6.42 -4.31
CA ASN A 100 17.02 5.77 -3.04
C ASN A 100 18.39 5.10 -3.08
N TYR A 101 18.88 4.74 -1.91
CA TYR A 101 20.20 4.17 -1.72
C TYR A 101 20.06 2.81 -1.04
N ARG A 102 20.79 1.84 -1.57
CA ARG A 102 21.02 0.57 -0.89
C ARG A 102 21.93 0.77 0.32
N LYS A 103 22.03 -0.26 1.15
CA LYS A 103 22.96 -0.33 2.29
C LYS A 103 24.43 -0.11 1.89
N ASP A 104 24.81 -0.60 0.72
CA ASP A 104 26.15 -0.42 0.14
C ASP A 104 26.41 0.99 -0.45
N GLY A 105 25.43 1.90 -0.37
CA GLY A 105 25.51 3.25 -0.90
C GLY A 105 25.23 3.36 -2.40
N GLN A 106 24.90 2.27 -3.10
CA GLN A 106 24.51 2.35 -4.51
C GLN A 106 23.15 3.02 -4.65
N ALA A 107 23.11 4.09 -5.45
CA ALA A 107 21.90 4.78 -5.81
C ALA A 107 21.08 3.98 -6.84
N PHE A 108 19.75 4.04 -6.73
CA PHE A 108 18.83 3.50 -7.73
C PHE A 108 17.54 4.32 -7.76
N HIS A 109 16.87 4.36 -8.91
CA HIS A 109 15.53 4.92 -9.01
C HIS A 109 14.52 3.92 -8.44
N ASN A 110 13.78 4.38 -7.43
CA ASN A 110 12.76 3.62 -6.74
C ASN A 110 11.39 4.23 -7.04
N ALA A 111 10.54 3.48 -7.75
CA ALA A 111 9.12 3.79 -7.86
C ALA A 111 8.41 3.25 -6.62
N VAL A 112 8.30 4.09 -5.59
CA VAL A 112 7.66 3.71 -4.34
C VAL A 112 6.16 3.94 -4.41
N MET A 113 5.39 2.91 -4.09
CA MET A 113 3.97 3.03 -3.81
C MET A 113 3.75 2.97 -2.31
N ILE A 114 2.81 3.77 -1.79
CA ILE A 114 2.26 3.63 -0.44
C ILE A 114 0.74 3.47 -0.54
N ALA A 115 0.16 2.65 0.33
CA ALA A 115 -1.29 2.50 0.45
C ALA A 115 -1.68 2.40 1.94
N PRO A 116 -2.71 3.14 2.38
CA PRO A 116 -3.22 3.09 3.74
C PRO A 116 -3.96 1.77 3.98
N VAL A 117 -3.84 1.25 5.20
CA VAL A 117 -4.60 0.10 5.68
C VAL A 117 -5.39 0.54 6.91
N HIS A 118 -6.69 0.26 6.87
CA HIS A 118 -7.63 0.65 7.92
C HIS A 118 -8.15 -0.59 8.64
N ASP A 119 -8.48 -0.43 9.92
CA ASP A 119 -9.22 -1.45 10.67
C ASP A 119 -10.71 -1.49 10.30
N GLU A 120 -11.48 -2.34 10.98
CA GLU A 120 -12.92 -2.48 10.74
C GLU A 120 -13.72 -1.24 11.14
N ALA A 121 -13.21 -0.44 12.08
CA ALA A 121 -13.77 0.86 12.45
C ALA A 121 -13.42 1.97 11.44
N GLY A 122 -12.57 1.68 10.45
CA GLY A 122 -12.15 2.63 9.43
C GLY A 122 -11.04 3.57 9.89
N LEU A 123 -10.35 3.27 10.99
CA LEU A 123 -9.19 4.01 11.47
C LEU A 123 -7.94 3.56 10.74
N LEU A 124 -7.10 4.53 10.35
CA LEU A 124 -5.82 4.27 9.71
C LEU A 124 -4.84 3.66 10.72
N THR A 125 -4.48 2.39 10.53
CA THR A 125 -3.64 1.63 11.47
C THR A 125 -2.25 1.35 10.91
N PHE A 126 -2.16 1.01 9.62
CA PHE A 126 -0.90 0.68 8.97
C PHE A 126 -0.78 1.35 7.60
N PHE A 127 0.43 1.38 7.08
CA PHE A 127 0.67 1.54 5.65
C PHE A 127 1.37 0.30 5.12
N ILE A 128 1.02 -0.05 3.88
CA ILE A 128 1.81 -0.98 3.07
C ILE A 128 2.51 -0.18 1.98
N GLY A 129 3.82 -0.37 1.86
CA GLY A 129 4.65 0.26 0.84
C GLY A 129 5.29 -0.77 -0.06
N THR A 130 5.38 -0.50 -1.36
CA THR A 130 6.16 -1.34 -2.28
C THR A 130 7.25 -0.52 -2.94
N GLN A 131 8.40 -1.14 -3.17
CA GLN A 131 9.54 -0.54 -3.84
C GLN A 131 9.81 -1.30 -5.13
N LEU A 132 9.96 -0.58 -6.22
CA LEU A 132 10.33 -1.17 -7.50
C LEU A 132 11.52 -0.39 -8.05
N ARG A 133 12.62 -1.11 -8.29
CA ARG A 133 13.72 -0.55 -9.08
C ARG A 133 13.24 -0.36 -10.51
N VAL A 134 13.45 0.85 -11.02
CA VAL A 134 13.08 1.21 -12.39
C VAL A 134 14.30 1.80 -13.09
N ASP A 135 14.45 1.49 -14.37
CA ASP A 135 15.56 1.99 -15.18
C ASP A 135 15.15 3.36 -15.75
N GLY A 136 15.10 4.38 -14.89
CA GLY A 136 14.71 5.75 -15.24
C GLY A 136 13.31 6.18 -14.74
N GLU A 137 12.72 7.21 -15.34
CA GLU A 137 11.35 7.63 -15.02
C GLU A 137 10.33 6.63 -15.59
N VAL A 138 9.39 6.17 -14.76
CA VAL A 138 8.35 5.21 -15.13
C VAL A 138 7.41 5.82 -16.16
N GLN A 139 7.46 5.33 -17.40
CA GLN A 139 6.58 5.75 -18.50
C GLN A 139 5.77 4.59 -19.11
N ASP A 140 5.37 3.58 -18.33
CA ASP A 140 4.60 2.45 -18.89
C ASP A 140 3.11 2.44 -18.55
N ALA A 141 2.48 3.62 -18.68
CA ALA A 141 1.02 3.75 -18.56
C ALA A 141 0.26 2.93 -19.63
N GLY A 142 0.90 2.64 -20.76
CA GLY A 142 0.34 1.82 -21.85
C GLY A 142 0.12 0.37 -21.43
N THR A 143 1.15 -0.27 -20.88
CA THR A 143 1.04 -1.65 -20.36
C THR A 143 0.08 -1.74 -19.17
N ALA A 144 0.07 -0.73 -18.30
CA ALA A 144 -0.86 -0.69 -17.17
C ALA A 144 -2.34 -0.61 -17.62
N LYS A 145 -2.66 0.26 -18.58
CA LYS A 145 -4.02 0.36 -19.15
C LYS A 145 -4.47 -0.94 -19.83
N ALA A 146 -3.57 -1.60 -20.57
CA ALA A 146 -3.87 -2.88 -21.19
C ALA A 146 -4.23 -3.96 -20.16
N LYS A 147 -3.55 -4.00 -19.02
CA LYS A 147 -3.88 -4.92 -17.92
C LYS A 147 -5.25 -4.65 -17.32
N LEU A 148 -5.72 -3.40 -17.29
CA LEU A 148 -7.05 -3.08 -16.73
C LEU A 148 -8.20 -3.47 -17.66
N ALA A 149 -7.96 -3.64 -18.96
CA ALA A 149 -8.99 -3.97 -19.95
C ALA A 149 -9.68 -5.32 -19.71
N VAL A 150 -9.07 -6.21 -18.92
CA VAL A 150 -9.68 -7.50 -18.53
C VAL A 150 -10.78 -7.36 -17.47
N LEU A 151 -10.85 -6.23 -16.76
CA LEU A 151 -11.79 -6.04 -15.65
C LEU A 151 -13.21 -5.76 -16.14
N THR A 152 -14.20 -6.18 -15.35
CA THR A 152 -15.59 -5.76 -15.61
C THR A 152 -15.78 -4.29 -15.20
N PRO A 153 -16.80 -3.59 -15.74
CA PRO A 153 -17.09 -2.21 -15.35
C PRO A 153 -17.25 -2.03 -13.84
N GLN A 154 -17.85 -3.01 -13.15
CA GLN A 154 -18.02 -2.94 -11.69
C GLN A 154 -16.70 -3.10 -10.94
N GLN A 155 -15.82 -4.00 -11.38
CA GLN A 155 -14.50 -4.17 -10.77
C GLN A 155 -13.62 -2.94 -11.02
N LEU A 156 -13.70 -2.33 -12.20
CA LEU A 156 -12.98 -1.11 -12.52
C LEU A 156 -13.39 0.03 -11.59
N LYS A 157 -14.71 0.25 -11.37
CA LYS A 157 -15.21 1.24 -10.41
C LYS A 157 -14.72 1.00 -8.99
N VAL A 158 -14.69 -0.26 -8.53
CA VAL A 158 -14.14 -0.61 -7.21
C VAL A 158 -12.66 -0.28 -7.15
N LEU A 159 -11.89 -0.62 -8.19
CA LEU A 159 -10.46 -0.37 -8.25
C LEU A 159 -10.13 1.13 -8.31
N GLU A 160 -10.88 1.93 -9.06
CA GLU A 160 -10.75 3.39 -9.11
C GLU A 160 -10.93 4.01 -7.71
N GLN A 161 -11.96 3.58 -6.99
CA GLN A 161 -12.19 4.05 -5.62
C GLN A 161 -11.07 3.62 -4.67
N MET A 162 -10.56 2.39 -4.81
CA MET A 162 -9.39 1.93 -4.04
C MET A 162 -8.13 2.76 -4.35
N ALA A 163 -7.88 3.09 -5.62
CA ALA A 163 -6.73 3.90 -6.04
C ALA A 163 -6.81 5.33 -5.49
N ARG A 164 -8.02 5.87 -5.33
CA ARG A 164 -8.27 7.16 -4.67
C ARG A 164 -8.09 7.11 -3.15
N GLY A 165 -8.00 5.92 -2.56
CA GLY A 165 -7.92 5.70 -1.12
C GLY A 165 -9.27 5.64 -0.41
N THR A 166 -10.37 5.50 -1.15
CA THR A 166 -11.70 5.40 -0.56
C THR A 166 -11.80 4.14 0.32
N ARG A 167 -12.37 4.30 1.53
CA ARG A 167 -12.54 3.20 2.49
C ARG A 167 -13.62 2.24 2.03
N HIS A 168 -13.51 0.95 2.32
CA HIS A 168 -14.47 -0.06 1.82
C HIS A 168 -15.93 0.25 2.15
N ALA A 169 -16.22 0.79 3.33
CA ALA A 169 -17.58 1.20 3.71
C ALA A 169 -18.13 2.31 2.81
N GLU A 170 -17.29 3.30 2.49
CA GLU A 170 -17.62 4.41 1.61
C GLU A 170 -17.70 3.96 0.14
N ILE A 171 -16.86 3.02 -0.30
CA ILE A 171 -17.01 2.38 -1.62
C ILE A 171 -18.36 1.65 -1.71
N ALA A 172 -18.72 0.92 -0.65
CA ALA A 172 -19.98 0.19 -0.58
C ALA A 172 -21.17 1.16 -0.71
N GLU A 173 -21.15 2.27 0.03
CA GLU A 173 -22.14 3.34 -0.07
C GLU A 173 -22.19 3.98 -1.46
N ASN A 174 -21.05 4.43 -1.99
CA ASN A 174 -20.92 5.08 -3.29
C ASN A 174 -21.43 4.23 -4.46
N LEU A 175 -21.33 2.90 -4.33
CA LEU A 175 -21.75 1.95 -5.36
C LEU A 175 -23.09 1.28 -5.06
N GLY A 176 -23.75 1.60 -3.94
CA GLY A 176 -24.99 0.93 -3.52
C GLY A 176 -24.83 -0.57 -3.27
N LEU A 177 -23.67 -1.00 -2.77
CA LEU A 177 -23.31 -2.39 -2.52
C LEU A 177 -23.10 -2.67 -1.03
N SER A 178 -23.02 -3.96 -0.66
CA SER A 178 -22.58 -4.35 0.68
C SER A 178 -21.04 -4.38 0.79
N ILE A 179 -20.49 -4.20 1.99
CA ILE A 179 -19.04 -4.37 2.25
C ILE A 179 -18.57 -5.78 1.85
N LYS A 180 -19.41 -6.81 2.07
CA LYS A 180 -19.12 -8.19 1.63
C LYS A 180 -18.97 -8.28 0.11
N THR A 181 -19.83 -7.57 -0.63
CA THR A 181 -19.75 -7.47 -2.10
C THR A 181 -18.49 -6.73 -2.55
N ILE A 182 -18.07 -5.68 -1.83
CA ILE A 182 -16.77 -5.01 -2.11
C ILE A 182 -15.59 -5.97 -1.88
N LYS A 183 -15.56 -6.70 -0.77
CA LYS A 183 -14.53 -7.72 -0.49
C LYS A 183 -14.49 -8.79 -1.60
N MET A 184 -15.66 -9.24 -2.07
CA MET A 184 -15.78 -10.17 -3.19
C MET A 184 -15.22 -9.59 -4.50
N HIS A 185 -15.61 -8.38 -4.89
CA HIS A 185 -15.09 -7.73 -6.10
C HIS A 185 -13.58 -7.53 -6.03
N ARG A 186 -13.05 -7.16 -4.86
CA ARG A 186 -11.62 -7.02 -4.61
C ARG A 186 -10.86 -8.33 -4.79
N GLY A 187 -11.37 -9.44 -4.27
CA GLY A 187 -10.79 -10.77 -4.50
C GLY A 187 -10.81 -11.15 -5.99
N ALA A 188 -11.95 -10.93 -6.65
CA ALA A 188 -12.11 -11.26 -8.06
C ALA A 188 -11.23 -10.40 -8.99
N LEU A 189 -11.04 -9.11 -8.71
CA LEU A 189 -10.18 -8.25 -9.52
C LEU A 189 -8.69 -8.58 -9.32
N VAL A 190 -8.25 -8.93 -8.10
CA VAL A 190 -6.88 -9.40 -7.83
C VAL A 190 -6.57 -10.64 -8.65
N HIS A 191 -7.45 -11.64 -8.61
CA HIS A 191 -7.31 -12.85 -9.42
C HIS A 191 -7.30 -12.53 -10.92
N ARG A 192 -8.20 -11.67 -11.40
CA ARG A 192 -8.33 -11.38 -12.83
C ARG A 192 -7.16 -10.59 -13.40
N LEU A 193 -6.54 -9.73 -12.60
CA LEU A 193 -5.30 -9.03 -12.96
C LEU A 193 -4.06 -9.94 -12.87
N GLY A 194 -4.20 -11.17 -12.36
CA GLY A 194 -3.08 -12.09 -12.18
C GLY A 194 -2.07 -11.62 -11.13
N VAL A 195 -2.49 -10.76 -10.20
CA VAL A 195 -1.66 -10.24 -9.11
C VAL A 195 -1.99 -10.96 -7.80
N GLN A 196 -1.08 -10.90 -6.84
CA GLN A 196 -1.26 -11.62 -5.58
C GLN A 196 -1.96 -10.77 -4.51
N THR A 197 -1.83 -9.44 -4.59
CA THR A 197 -2.32 -8.53 -3.57
C THR A 197 -3.16 -7.39 -4.15
N SER A 198 -4.04 -6.82 -3.32
CA SER A 198 -4.77 -5.59 -3.67
C SER A 198 -3.84 -4.39 -3.86
N THR A 199 -2.70 -4.38 -3.16
CA THR A 199 -1.63 -3.39 -3.30
C THR A 199 -1.06 -3.37 -4.71
N GLU A 200 -0.78 -4.53 -5.29
CA GLU A 200 -0.35 -4.64 -6.70
C GLU A 200 -1.44 -4.15 -7.66
N ALA A 201 -2.71 -4.48 -7.40
CA ALA A 201 -3.82 -3.98 -8.22
C ALA A 201 -3.94 -2.45 -8.16
N ILE A 202 -3.85 -1.86 -6.96
CA ILE A 202 -3.84 -0.40 -6.76
C ILE A 202 -2.65 0.23 -7.49
N ARG A 203 -1.47 -0.41 -7.44
CA ARG A 203 -0.29 0.06 -8.15
C ARG A 203 -0.55 0.17 -9.65
N ILE A 204 -1.08 -0.90 -10.26
CA ILE A 204 -1.44 -0.92 -11.69
C ILE A 204 -2.46 0.17 -12.01
N ALA A 205 -3.45 0.40 -11.14
CA ALA A 205 -4.45 1.44 -11.33
C ALA A 205 -3.84 2.85 -11.36
N ILE A 206 -2.99 3.17 -10.40
CA ILE A 206 -2.31 4.48 -10.33
C ILE A 206 -1.35 4.65 -11.52
N GLU A 207 -0.62 3.60 -11.91
CA GLU A 207 0.24 3.62 -13.11
C GLU A 207 -0.54 3.80 -14.42
N ALA A 208 -1.78 3.30 -14.48
CA ALA A 208 -2.69 3.51 -15.60
C ALA A 208 -3.34 4.91 -15.60
N GLY A 209 -3.19 5.67 -14.53
CA GLY A 209 -3.73 7.02 -14.35
C GLY A 209 -5.17 7.08 -13.84
N LEU A 210 -5.62 6.09 -13.06
CA LEU A 210 -6.92 6.08 -12.38
C LEU A 210 -6.92 6.88 -11.06
#